data_AF-A4WKU0-F1
#
_entry.id   AF-A4WKU0-F1
#
_cell.length_a   1.000
_cell.length_b   1.000
_cell.length_c   1.000
_cell.angle_alpha   90.00
_cell.angle_beta   90.00
_cell.angle_gamma   90.00
#
_symmetry.space_group_name_H-M   'P 1'
#
loop_
_entity.id
_entity.type
_entity.pdbx_description
1 polymer ?
#
loop_
_entity_poly.entity_id
_entity_poly.type
_entity_poly.pdbx_seq_one_letter_code
_entity_poly.pdbx_strand_id
1 'polypeptide(L)'
;MSAVLEQVRNRLGAGWEMYWGYPPKGVYLLKEEYLSDPSSLTRQCGRDGLVVVYIVAVAGDFAVVYGRVKPHNVGCPVATFVKEFNRSEVRTAVRALVEYATAVDKIPVFQINPEVLRFAGLCDEYPVVCEEPEAVVKRLENREQEKSERSQAAASRSEWVLGEVLRVLSDLVERDPIYVEVLKKVVENPEKLKKCYD
;
A
#
# COMPACT_ATOMS: atom_id res chain seq x y z
N MET A 1 -12.38 35.20 -4.09
CA MET A 1 -12.11 33.92 -3.38
C MET A 1 -10.74 33.44 -3.86
N SER A 2 -9.83 32.98 -3.00
CA SER A 2 -8.49 32.58 -3.46
C SER A 2 -8.60 31.39 -4.43
N ALA A 3 -7.76 31.34 -5.46
CA ALA A 3 -7.80 30.27 -6.47
C ALA A 3 -7.67 28.87 -5.86
N VAL A 4 -6.97 28.76 -4.73
CA VAL A 4 -6.81 27.52 -3.96
C VAL A 4 -8.14 27.03 -3.40
N LEU A 5 -8.98 27.91 -2.86
CA LEU A 5 -10.27 27.51 -2.27
C LEU A 5 -11.26 27.00 -3.31
N GLU A 6 -11.26 27.58 -4.51
CA GLU A 6 -12.08 27.08 -5.61
C GLU A 6 -11.59 25.72 -6.12
N GLN A 7 -10.27 25.51 -6.17
CA GLN A 7 -9.72 24.19 -6.50
C GLN A 7 -10.13 23.13 -5.47
N VAL A 8 -10.03 23.43 -4.18
CA VAL A 8 -10.44 22.52 -3.11
C VAL A 8 -11.93 22.21 -3.22
N ARG A 9 -12.78 23.23 -3.38
CA ARG A 9 -14.23 23.06 -3.55
C ARG A 9 -14.56 22.14 -4.74
N ASN A 10 -13.92 22.36 -5.89
CA ASN A 10 -14.14 21.55 -7.09
C ASN A 10 -13.68 20.10 -6.91
N ARG A 11 -12.62 19.85 -6.13
CA ARG A 11 -12.11 18.51 -5.84
C ARG A 11 -12.99 17.75 -4.84
N LEU A 12 -13.57 18.45 -3.86
CA LEU A 12 -14.44 17.87 -2.85
C LEU A 12 -15.83 17.51 -3.38
N GLY A 13 -16.32 18.26 -4.37
CA GLY A 13 -17.62 18.03 -4.98
C GLY A 13 -18.79 18.50 -4.10
N ALA A 14 -19.98 17.95 -4.34
CA ALA A 14 -21.22 18.43 -3.72
C ALA A 14 -21.36 18.04 -2.23
N GLY A 15 -22.01 18.91 -1.47
CA GLY A 15 -22.35 18.71 -0.05
C GLY A 15 -21.25 19.10 0.94
N TRP A 16 -20.18 19.76 0.48
CA TRP A 16 -19.17 20.36 1.35
C TRP A 16 -19.41 21.85 1.50
N GLU A 17 -19.60 22.29 2.74
CA GLU A 17 -19.81 23.69 3.11
C GLU A 17 -18.52 24.31 3.62
N MET A 18 -18.24 25.55 3.23
CA MET A 18 -17.02 26.25 3.62
C MET A 18 -17.33 27.37 4.59
N TYR A 19 -16.54 27.46 5.66
CA TYR A 19 -16.51 28.61 6.56
C TYR A 19 -15.07 29.05 6.86
N TRP A 20 -14.92 30.30 7.26
CA TRP A 20 -13.64 30.86 7.70
C TRP A 20 -13.42 30.58 9.19
N GLY A 21 -12.29 29.96 9.52
CA GLY A 21 -11.94 29.61 10.88
C GLY A 21 -11.38 28.20 11.00
N TYR A 22 -10.97 27.86 12.22
CA TYR A 22 -10.41 26.56 12.56
C TYR A 22 -11.47 25.45 12.51
N PRO A 23 -11.05 24.20 12.24
CA PRO A 23 -11.94 23.06 12.30
C PRO A 23 -12.48 22.87 13.74
N PRO A 24 -13.65 22.23 13.90
CA PRO A 24 -14.13 21.83 15.23
C PRO A 24 -13.16 20.82 15.87
N LYS A 25 -13.35 20.57 17.16
CA LYS A 25 -12.61 19.50 17.85
C LYS A 25 -12.96 18.16 17.21
N GLY A 26 -11.93 17.35 16.94
CA GLY A 26 -12.08 16.06 16.28
C GLY A 26 -10.77 15.29 16.25
N VAL A 27 -10.78 14.12 15.64
CA VAL A 27 -9.61 13.27 15.47
C VAL A 27 -8.95 13.57 14.13
N TYR A 28 -7.64 13.78 14.13
CA TYR A 28 -6.90 14.07 12.90
C TYR A 28 -6.68 12.81 12.08
N LEU A 29 -6.93 12.92 10.77
CA LEU A 29 -6.66 11.85 9.82
C LEU A 29 -5.17 11.56 9.69
N LEU A 30 -4.32 12.59 9.77
CA LEU A 30 -2.87 12.41 9.72
C LEU A 30 -2.30 12.26 11.13
N LYS A 31 -1.22 11.49 11.26
CA LYS A 31 -0.46 11.44 12.52
C LYS A 31 0.13 12.82 12.80
N GLU A 32 0.19 13.18 14.08
CA GLU A 32 0.58 14.53 14.50
C GLU A 32 2.01 14.91 14.05
N GLU A 33 2.91 13.93 14.02
CA GLU A 33 4.31 14.10 13.58
C GLU A 33 4.47 14.53 12.12
N TYR A 34 3.46 14.30 11.28
CA TYR A 34 3.46 14.72 9.87
C TYR A 34 2.74 16.05 9.63
N LEU A 35 2.16 16.65 10.68
CA LEU A 35 1.54 17.96 10.60
C LEU A 35 2.62 19.05 10.72
N SER A 36 2.59 20.01 9.80
CA SER A 36 3.50 21.15 9.83
C SER A 36 3.22 22.04 11.05
N ASP A 37 4.30 22.53 11.65
CA ASP A 37 4.20 23.47 12.77
C ASP A 37 3.70 24.84 12.27
N PRO A 38 2.72 25.46 12.94
CA PRO A 38 2.18 26.77 12.57
C PRO A 38 3.24 27.85 12.39
N SER A 39 4.29 27.84 13.22
CA SER A 39 5.37 28.84 13.18
C SER A 39 6.19 28.80 11.89
N SER A 40 6.24 27.64 11.23
CA SER A 40 6.95 27.47 9.96
C SER A 40 6.29 28.22 8.80
N LEU A 41 4.99 28.52 8.90
CA LEU A 41 4.18 29.13 7.85
C LEU A 41 4.05 30.65 8.01
N THR A 42 4.31 31.21 9.21
CA THR A 42 4.05 32.62 9.54
C THR A 42 4.68 33.61 8.55
N ARG A 43 5.87 33.30 8.01
CA ARG A 43 6.53 34.18 7.01
C ARG A 43 5.89 34.14 5.62
N GLN A 44 5.23 33.05 5.28
CA GLN A 44 4.59 32.81 3.98
C GLN A 44 3.15 33.34 3.94
N CYS A 45 2.46 33.34 5.08
CA CYS A 45 1.09 33.84 5.23
C CYS A 45 0.89 35.25 4.66
N GLY A 46 1.84 36.16 4.90
CA GLY A 46 1.73 37.57 4.49
C GLY A 46 2.25 37.89 3.08
N ARG A 47 3.11 37.05 2.49
CA ARG A 47 3.72 37.30 1.18
C ARG A 47 2.95 36.67 0.02
N ASP A 48 2.46 35.45 0.22
CA ASP A 48 1.92 34.64 -0.88
C ASP A 48 0.40 34.47 -0.79
N GLY A 49 -0.25 35.12 0.19
CA GLY A 49 -1.69 34.97 0.41
C GLY A 49 -2.09 33.52 0.73
N LEU A 50 -1.18 32.78 1.38
CA LEU A 50 -1.36 31.37 1.71
C LEU A 50 -2.56 31.20 2.64
N VAL A 51 -3.52 30.38 2.23
CA VAL A 51 -4.69 30.01 3.04
C VAL A 51 -4.49 28.59 3.54
N VAL A 52 -4.56 28.39 4.85
CA VAL A 52 -4.55 27.06 5.44
C VAL A 52 -5.94 26.45 5.31
N VAL A 53 -6.00 25.24 4.77
CA VAL A 53 -7.25 24.54 4.49
C VAL A 53 -7.37 23.30 5.38
N TYR A 54 -8.54 23.16 6.00
CA TYR A 54 -8.98 21.96 6.69
C TYR A 54 -10.21 21.38 6.01
N ILE A 55 -10.36 20.06 6.08
CA ILE A 55 -11.48 19.32 5.51
C ILE A 55 -11.98 18.37 6.57
N VAL A 56 -13.26 18.44 6.90
CA VAL A 56 -13.83 17.81 8.09
C VAL A 56 -15.04 16.98 7.69
N ALA A 57 -14.98 15.69 7.98
CA ALA A 57 -16.12 14.81 7.84
C ALA A 57 -16.72 14.56 9.22
N VAL A 58 -17.98 14.94 9.39
CA VAL A 58 -18.73 14.78 10.65
C VAL A 58 -19.72 13.63 10.47
N ALA A 59 -19.71 12.65 11.37
CA ALA A 59 -20.62 11.52 11.37
C ALA A 59 -21.18 11.30 12.79
N GLY A 60 -22.39 11.82 13.05
CA GLY A 60 -22.94 11.89 14.41
C GLY A 60 -22.08 12.78 15.32
N ASP A 61 -21.68 12.26 16.49
CA ASP A 61 -20.86 13.00 17.46
C ASP A 61 -19.35 12.95 17.17
N PHE A 62 -18.96 12.38 16.02
CA PHE A 62 -17.57 12.14 15.65
C PHE A 62 -17.16 13.00 14.46
N ALA A 63 -16.09 13.78 14.62
CA ALA A 63 -15.50 14.58 13.56
C ALA A 63 -14.09 14.07 13.23
N VAL A 64 -13.84 13.77 11.96
CA VAL A 64 -12.49 13.50 11.46
C VAL A 64 -12.00 14.71 10.69
N VAL A 65 -10.81 15.17 11.02
CA VAL A 65 -10.20 16.38 10.47
C VAL A 65 -9.01 15.99 9.62
N TYR A 66 -9.06 16.36 8.35
CA TYR A 66 -7.89 16.39 7.48
C TYR A 66 -7.36 17.83 7.41
N GLY A 67 -6.04 17.97 7.55
CA GLY A 67 -5.32 19.21 7.39
C GLY A 67 -3.82 18.93 7.46
N ARG A 68 -3.01 19.79 6.83
CA ARG A 68 -1.55 19.62 6.77
C ARG A 68 -0.80 20.39 7.87
N VAL A 69 -1.52 21.19 8.64
CA VAL A 69 -0.98 22.09 9.66
C VAL A 69 -1.65 21.77 10.98
N LYS A 70 -0.93 21.90 12.09
CA LYS A 70 -1.54 21.76 13.42
C LYS A 70 -2.56 22.89 13.65
N PRO A 71 -3.70 22.63 14.31
CA PRO A 71 -4.82 23.59 14.44
C PRO A 71 -4.62 24.74 15.44
N HIS A 72 -3.39 25.21 15.63
CA HIS A 72 -3.10 26.23 16.64
C HIS A 72 -2.45 27.45 16.00
N ASN A 73 -3.00 28.63 16.32
CA ASN A 73 -2.41 29.96 16.14
C ASN A 73 -1.52 30.13 14.89
N VAL A 74 -2.09 29.81 13.73
CA VAL A 74 -1.48 30.08 12.44
C VAL A 74 -1.69 31.55 12.12
N GLY A 75 -0.63 32.28 11.79
CA GLY A 75 -0.71 33.67 11.31
C GLY A 75 -1.33 33.82 9.90
N CYS A 76 -1.91 32.75 9.36
CA CYS A 76 -2.51 32.69 8.03
C CYS A 76 -4.04 32.71 8.12
N PRO A 77 -4.75 33.21 7.10
CA PRO A 77 -6.17 32.92 6.93
C PRO A 77 -6.43 31.40 6.93
N VAL A 78 -7.47 30.98 7.63
CA VAL A 78 -7.86 29.57 7.75
C VAL A 78 -9.26 29.36 7.18
N ALA A 79 -9.40 28.40 6.27
CA ALA A 79 -10.67 27.97 5.72
C ALA A 79 -10.92 26.50 6.08
N THR A 80 -12.15 26.18 6.47
CA THR A 80 -12.56 24.81 6.77
C THR A 80 -13.73 24.41 5.89
N PHE A 81 -13.61 23.26 5.24
CA PHE A 81 -14.69 22.60 4.52
C PHE A 81 -15.28 21.50 5.39
N VAL A 82 -16.59 21.50 5.60
CA VAL A 82 -17.29 20.50 6.41
C VAL A 82 -18.31 19.79 5.57
N LYS A 83 -18.46 18.49 5.79
CA LYS A 83 -19.59 17.71 5.32
C LYS A 83 -20.12 16.84 6.44
N GLU A 84 -21.44 16.91 6.64
CA GLU A 84 -22.16 16.05 7.57
C GLU A 84 -22.58 14.76 6.85
N PHE A 85 -22.34 13.64 7.51
CA PHE A 85 -22.69 12.29 7.12
C PHE A 85 -23.61 11.70 8.17
N ASN A 86 -24.46 10.75 7.77
CA ASN A 86 -25.24 10.02 8.76
C ASN A 86 -24.31 9.19 9.67
N ARG A 87 -24.74 8.91 10.89
CA ARG A 87 -23.96 8.10 11.85
C ARG A 87 -23.66 6.69 11.32
N SER A 88 -24.49 6.14 10.44
CA SER A 88 -24.26 4.85 9.77
C SER A 88 -23.20 4.92 8.66
N GLU A 89 -22.78 6.12 8.24
CA GLU A 89 -21.90 6.37 7.10
C GLU A 89 -20.48 6.76 7.52
N VAL A 90 -20.07 6.45 8.76
CA VAL A 90 -18.71 6.71 9.28
C VAL A 90 -17.63 6.19 8.32
N ARG A 91 -17.80 4.96 7.79
CA ARG A 91 -16.87 4.38 6.82
C ARG A 91 -16.73 5.25 5.57
N THR A 92 -17.85 5.74 5.04
CA THR A 92 -17.88 6.62 3.86
C THR A 92 -17.26 7.99 4.16
N ALA A 93 -17.57 8.55 5.34
CA ALA A 93 -17.04 9.83 5.81
C ALA A 93 -15.50 9.81 5.87
N VAL A 94 -14.93 8.78 6.49
CA VAL A 94 -13.48 8.62 6.59
C VAL A 94 -12.86 8.29 5.24
N ARG A 95 -13.48 7.43 4.43
CA ARG A 95 -12.98 7.10 3.09
C ARG A 95 -12.87 8.35 2.22
N ALA A 96 -13.87 9.24 2.24
CA ALA A 96 -13.84 10.49 1.47
C ALA A 96 -12.62 11.37 1.82
N LEU A 97 -12.25 11.44 3.11
CA LEU A 97 -11.06 12.19 3.52
C LEU A 97 -9.76 11.50 3.09
N VAL A 98 -9.71 10.16 3.18
CA VAL A 98 -8.55 9.37 2.74
C VAL A 98 -8.35 9.50 1.22
N GLU A 99 -9.42 9.43 0.45
CA GLU A 99 -9.40 9.64 -1.00
C GLU A 99 -8.93 11.05 -1.34
N TYR A 100 -9.42 12.08 -0.64
CA TYR A 100 -8.92 13.43 -0.83
C TYR A 100 -7.41 13.51 -0.53
N ALA A 101 -6.98 13.04 0.65
CA ALA A 101 -5.59 13.11 1.08
C ALA A 101 -4.64 12.40 0.09
N THR A 102 -5.01 11.19 -0.37
CA THR A 102 -4.15 10.36 -1.21
C THR A 102 -4.24 10.72 -2.70
N ALA A 103 -5.43 11.02 -3.21
CA ALA A 103 -5.63 11.27 -4.64
C ALA A 103 -5.40 12.73 -5.02
N VAL A 104 -5.79 13.69 -4.16
CA VAL A 104 -5.67 15.13 -4.43
C VAL A 104 -4.36 15.66 -3.88
N ASP A 105 -4.11 15.48 -2.59
CA ASP A 105 -2.93 16.04 -1.92
C ASP A 105 -1.70 15.14 -1.97
N LYS A 106 -1.83 13.93 -2.57
CA LYS A 106 -0.76 12.95 -2.76
C LYS A 106 -0.05 12.56 -1.46
N ILE A 107 -0.79 12.57 -0.35
CA ILE A 107 -0.29 12.16 0.95
C ILE A 107 -0.02 10.66 0.97
N PRO A 108 1.18 10.22 1.36
CA PRO A 108 1.47 8.80 1.53
C PRO A 108 0.62 8.17 2.63
N VAL A 109 0.11 6.96 2.37
CA VAL A 109 -0.79 6.25 3.29
C VAL A 109 -0.19 5.98 4.68
N PHE A 110 1.14 5.86 4.81
CA PHE A 110 1.80 5.64 6.11
C PHE A 110 1.71 6.84 7.06
N GLN A 111 1.40 8.03 6.54
CA GLN A 111 1.20 9.25 7.33
C GLN A 111 -0.20 9.32 7.95
N ILE A 112 -1.12 8.47 7.47
CA ILE A 112 -2.48 8.39 7.97
C ILE A 112 -2.47 7.72 9.35
N ASN A 113 -3.28 8.25 10.26
CA ASN A 113 -3.50 7.72 11.59
C ASN A 113 -4.22 6.36 11.50
N PRO A 114 -3.57 5.26 11.92
CA PRO A 114 -4.16 3.92 11.82
C PRO A 114 -5.42 3.76 12.66
N GLU A 115 -5.55 4.49 13.78
CA GLU A 115 -6.73 4.40 14.65
C GLU A 115 -8.00 4.88 13.95
N VAL A 116 -7.88 5.89 13.09
CA VAL A 116 -9.01 6.41 12.30
C VAL A 116 -9.46 5.38 11.28
N LEU A 117 -8.53 4.67 10.64
CA LEU A 117 -8.83 3.63 9.66
C LEU A 117 -9.44 2.37 10.32
N ARG A 118 -8.91 1.98 11.49
CA ARG A 118 -9.45 0.88 12.30
C ARG A 118 -10.88 1.17 12.75
N PHE A 119 -11.11 2.36 13.29
CA PHE A 119 -12.44 2.79 13.71
C PHE A 119 -13.45 2.79 12.55
N ALA A 120 -13.03 3.23 11.35
CA ALA A 120 -13.88 3.25 10.17
C ALA A 120 -14.08 1.87 9.50
N GLY A 121 -13.40 0.83 9.97
CA GLY A 121 -13.43 -0.49 9.33
C GLY A 121 -12.81 -0.48 7.92
N LEU A 122 -11.77 0.32 7.70
CA LEU A 122 -11.08 0.47 6.41
C LEU A 122 -9.78 -0.34 6.33
N CYS A 123 -9.46 -1.16 7.33
CA CYS A 123 -8.20 -1.91 7.36
C CYS A 123 -8.07 -2.96 6.26
N ASP A 124 -9.17 -3.48 5.73
CA ASP A 124 -9.14 -4.40 4.58
C ASP A 124 -8.66 -3.69 3.30
N GLU A 125 -8.94 -2.39 3.17
CA GLU A 125 -8.50 -1.55 2.05
C GLU A 125 -7.08 -1.02 2.27
N TYR A 126 -6.68 -0.83 3.52
CA TYR A 126 -5.39 -0.27 3.91
C TYR A 126 -4.63 -1.17 4.92
N PRO A 127 -4.35 -2.44 4.58
CA PRO A 127 -3.77 -3.39 5.53
C PRO A 127 -2.39 -2.95 6.02
N VAL A 128 -1.58 -2.35 5.14
CA VAL A 128 -0.22 -1.88 5.47
C VAL A 128 -0.20 -0.77 6.53
N VAL A 129 -1.28 0.01 6.66
CA VAL A 129 -1.38 1.08 7.65
C VAL A 129 -1.88 0.54 8.98
N CYS A 130 -2.83 -0.40 8.95
CA CYS A 130 -3.45 -0.96 10.14
C CYS A 130 -2.65 -2.09 10.80
N GLU A 131 -1.86 -2.84 10.04
CA GLU A 131 -1.06 -3.95 10.56
C GLU A 131 0.09 -3.44 11.41
N GLU A 132 0.26 -4.06 12.58
CA GLU A 132 1.43 -3.80 13.41
C GLU A 132 2.70 -4.31 12.72
N PRO A 133 3.83 -3.60 12.86
CA PRO A 133 5.08 -3.96 12.19
C PRO A 133 5.48 -5.43 12.38
N GLU A 134 5.25 -5.97 13.58
CA GLU A 134 5.56 -7.36 13.93
C GLU A 134 4.71 -8.38 13.14
N ALA A 135 3.44 -8.09 12.92
CA ALA A 135 2.55 -8.93 12.12
C ALA A 135 2.96 -8.97 10.64
N VAL A 136 3.44 -7.84 10.12
CA VAL A 136 3.95 -7.73 8.75
C VAL A 136 5.25 -8.53 8.60
N VAL A 137 6.20 -8.38 9.52
CA VAL A 137 7.47 -9.11 9.51
C VAL A 137 7.22 -10.62 9.52
N LYS A 138 6.37 -11.11 10.43
CA LYS A 138 6.05 -12.54 10.52
C LYS A 138 5.42 -13.10 9.24
N ARG A 139 4.59 -12.32 8.53
CA ARG A 139 4.02 -12.74 7.24
C ARG A 139 5.07 -12.77 6.13
N LEU A 140 6.03 -11.85 6.15
CA LEU A 140 7.13 -11.84 5.18
C LEU A 140 8.06 -13.04 5.41
N GLU A 141 8.40 -13.32 6.66
CA GLU A 141 9.18 -14.51 7.05
C GLU A 141 8.48 -15.81 6.61
N ASN A 142 7.17 -15.93 6.87
CA ASN A 142 6.39 -17.10 6.44
C ASN A 142 6.38 -17.25 4.91
N ARG A 143 6.27 -16.15 4.16
CA ARG A 143 6.31 -16.20 2.68
C ARG A 143 7.69 -16.61 2.15
N GLU A 144 8.77 -16.19 2.80
CA GLU A 144 10.11 -16.64 2.44
C GLU A 144 10.32 -18.13 2.74
N GLN A 145 9.81 -18.61 3.87
CA GLN A 145 9.84 -20.03 4.23
C GLN A 145 9.05 -20.87 3.22
N GLU A 146 7.82 -20.49 2.89
CA GLU A 146 7.00 -21.18 1.88
C GLU A 146 7.69 -21.23 0.50
N LYS A 147 8.37 -20.16 0.12
CA LYS A 147 9.10 -20.09 -1.15
C LYS A 147 10.35 -20.99 -1.13
N SER A 148 11.04 -21.07 0.00
CA SER A 148 12.18 -21.95 0.22
C SER A 148 11.77 -23.43 0.16
N GLU A 149 10.70 -23.80 0.88
CA GLU A 149 10.16 -25.17 0.90
C GLU A 149 9.69 -25.63 -0.48
N ARG A 150 9.04 -24.75 -1.25
CA ARG A 150 8.59 -25.06 -2.61
C ARG A 150 9.77 -25.24 -3.57
N SER A 151 10.86 -24.51 -3.36
CA SER A 151 12.10 -24.63 -4.15
C SER A 151 12.86 -25.92 -3.81
N GLN A 152 12.92 -26.29 -2.53
CA GLN A 152 13.52 -27.55 -2.07
C GLN A 152 12.71 -28.77 -2.53
N ALA A 153 11.38 -28.71 -2.52
CA ALA A 153 10.51 -29.77 -3.03
C ALA A 153 10.63 -29.95 -4.55
N ALA A 154 10.90 -28.87 -5.31
CA ALA A 154 11.15 -28.97 -6.74
C ALA A 154 12.54 -29.60 -7.03
N ALA A 155 13.57 -29.22 -6.26
CA ALA A 155 14.92 -29.77 -6.39
C ALA A 155 14.99 -31.27 -6.05
N SER A 156 14.35 -31.70 -4.96
CA SER A 156 14.31 -33.12 -4.56
C SER A 156 13.59 -34.00 -5.59
N ARG A 157 12.58 -33.46 -6.27
CA ARG A 157 11.87 -34.16 -7.36
C ARG A 157 12.75 -34.33 -8.59
N SER A 158 13.56 -33.33 -8.95
CA SER A 158 14.50 -33.45 -10.07
C SER A 158 15.65 -34.43 -9.77
N GLU A 159 16.16 -34.46 -8.54
CA GLU A 159 17.20 -35.43 -8.13
C GLU A 159 16.69 -36.87 -8.17
N TRP A 160 15.44 -37.11 -7.73
CA TRP A 160 14.82 -38.43 -7.80
C TRP A 160 14.66 -38.92 -9.26
N VAL A 161 14.20 -38.05 -10.15
CA VAL A 161 14.03 -38.40 -11.59
C VAL A 161 15.38 -38.73 -12.24
N LEU A 162 16.42 -37.94 -11.96
CA LEU A 162 17.76 -38.23 -12.47
C LEU A 162 18.31 -39.55 -11.92
N GLY A 163 18.09 -39.83 -10.63
CA GLY A 163 18.49 -41.09 -10.01
C GLY A 163 17.84 -42.31 -10.67
N GLU A 164 16.55 -42.23 -10.96
CA GLU A 164 15.83 -43.34 -11.59
C GLU A 164 16.24 -43.56 -13.05
N VAL A 165 16.48 -42.47 -13.80
CA VAL A 165 17.00 -42.57 -15.18
C VAL A 165 18.39 -43.20 -15.19
N LEU A 166 19.28 -42.80 -14.28
CA LEU A 166 20.61 -43.39 -14.16
C LEU A 166 20.53 -44.89 -13.81
N ARG A 167 19.64 -45.26 -12.90
CA ARG A 167 19.41 -46.67 -12.53
C ARG A 167 18.97 -47.50 -13.73
N VAL A 168 18.00 -47.02 -14.50
CA VAL A 168 17.50 -47.71 -15.71
C VAL A 168 18.58 -47.81 -16.78
N LEU A 169 19.38 -46.76 -16.99
CA LEU A 169 20.48 -46.77 -17.95
C LEU A 169 21.58 -47.76 -17.53
N SER A 170 21.93 -47.82 -16.25
CA SER A 170 22.87 -48.81 -15.72
C SER A 170 22.38 -50.24 -15.93
N ASP A 171 21.12 -50.54 -15.59
CA ASP A 171 20.51 -51.86 -15.81
C ASP A 171 20.52 -52.28 -17.30
N LEU A 172 20.27 -51.33 -18.21
CA LEU A 172 20.29 -51.57 -19.66
C LEU A 172 21.70 -51.85 -20.19
N VAL A 173 22.68 -51.10 -19.72
CA VAL A 173 24.10 -51.28 -20.08
C VAL A 173 24.64 -52.62 -19.59
N GLU A 174 24.24 -53.07 -18.40
CA GLU A 174 24.64 -54.38 -17.88
C GLU A 174 24.03 -55.55 -18.65
N ARG A 175 22.82 -55.39 -19.18
CA ARG A 175 22.10 -56.45 -19.90
C ARG A 175 22.50 -56.56 -21.36
N ASP A 176 22.86 -55.45 -22.01
CA ASP A 176 23.19 -55.44 -23.43
C ASP A 176 24.33 -54.44 -23.74
N PRO A 177 25.53 -54.93 -24.13
CA PRO A 177 26.68 -54.08 -24.40
C PRO A 177 26.50 -53.18 -25.64
N ILE A 178 25.52 -53.44 -26.50
CA ILE A 178 25.18 -52.58 -27.65
C ILE A 178 24.77 -51.19 -27.19
N TYR A 179 24.13 -51.06 -26.02
CA TYR A 179 23.72 -49.77 -25.47
C TYR A 179 24.89 -48.86 -25.11
N VAL A 180 26.06 -49.41 -24.76
CA VAL A 180 27.27 -48.62 -24.49
C VAL A 180 27.72 -47.88 -25.75
N GLU A 181 27.60 -48.53 -26.91
CA GLU A 181 27.99 -47.96 -28.19
C GLU A 181 27.01 -46.87 -28.66
N VAL A 182 25.72 -47.08 -28.38
CA VAL A 182 24.68 -46.05 -28.61
C VAL A 182 24.90 -44.85 -27.69
N LEU A 183 25.17 -45.07 -26.40
CA LEU A 183 25.45 -43.99 -25.44
C LEU A 183 26.70 -43.20 -25.82
N LYS A 184 27.78 -43.86 -26.28
CA LYS A 184 28.96 -43.16 -26.80
C LYS A 184 28.62 -42.24 -27.97
N LYS A 185 27.86 -42.73 -28.96
CA LYS A 185 27.43 -41.92 -30.10
C LYS A 185 26.52 -40.75 -29.70
N VAL A 186 25.69 -40.94 -28.67
CA VAL A 186 24.84 -39.89 -28.09
C VAL A 186 25.68 -38.81 -27.42
N VAL A 187 26.68 -39.20 -26.62
CA VAL A 187 27.59 -38.28 -25.90
C VAL A 187 28.49 -37.51 -26.87
N GLU A 188 28.97 -38.17 -27.93
CA GLU A 188 29.83 -37.54 -28.95
C GLU A 188 29.10 -36.51 -29.83
N ASN A 189 27.76 -36.61 -29.96
CA ASN A 189 26.99 -35.70 -30.82
C ASN A 189 25.56 -35.45 -30.30
N PRO A 190 25.40 -34.75 -29.18
CA PRO A 190 24.10 -34.55 -28.53
C PRO A 190 23.13 -33.71 -29.38
N GLU A 191 23.64 -32.75 -30.15
CA GLU A 191 22.85 -31.87 -31.02
C GLU A 191 22.15 -32.63 -32.17
N LYS A 192 22.70 -33.79 -32.59
CA LYS A 192 22.11 -34.62 -33.63
C LYS A 192 20.84 -35.33 -33.16
N LEU A 193 20.75 -35.66 -31.87
CA LEU A 193 19.57 -36.27 -31.25
C LEU A 193 18.45 -35.27 -31.04
N LYS A 194 18.76 -34.03 -30.63
CA LYS A 194 17.74 -32.97 -30.50
C LYS A 194 16.97 -32.77 -31.80
N LYS A 195 17.66 -32.72 -32.94
CA LYS A 195 17.04 -32.60 -34.28
C LYS A 195 16.13 -33.75 -34.70
N CYS A 196 16.19 -34.90 -34.05
CA CYS A 196 15.33 -36.05 -34.36
C CYS A 196 14.03 -36.06 -33.54
N TYR A 197 13.95 -35.24 -32.49
CA TYR A 197 12.82 -35.18 -31.55
C TYR A 197 12.15 -33.80 -31.46
N ASP A 198 12.66 -32.79 -32.16
CA ASP A 198 11.97 -31.54 -32.52
C ASP A 198 11.08 -31.75 -33.76
#